data_AF-A0A2N4X3F3-F1
#
_entry.id   AF-A0A2N4X3F3-F1
#
_cell.length_a   1.000
_cell.length_b   1.000
_cell.length_c   1.000
_cell.angle_alpha   90.00
_cell.angle_beta   90.00
_cell.angle_gamma   90.00
#
_symmetry.space_group_name_H-M   'P 1'
#
loop_
_entity.id
_entity.type
_entity.pdbx_description
1 polymer ?
#
loop_
_entity_poly.entity_id
_entity_poly.type
_entity_poly.pdbx_seq_one_letter_code
_entity_poly.pdbx_strand_id
1 'polypeptide(L)'
;MLYDAVRHANELRTGRPAQRLSLIVKLVERIELGAEDIRIRTSTSRLAATFDLEAASDAKSEPIDLTCPSTKVWHGRQLRLVIPGPVARAQLGHRDLKLINLIREAHAARRLAIVNPDKTISDLARMSGRCRNRLARYLKVSSLAPDIVTAILQGRQPIGFSITQLLGANLPLCWQEQRRLLGFA
;
A
#
# COMPACT_ATOMS: atom_id res chain seq x y z
N MET A 1 -22.29 7.04 36.12
CA MET A 1 -22.98 6.00 35.34
C MET A 1 -22.91 6.30 33.84
N LEU A 2 -23.90 6.93 33.18
CA LEU A 2 -23.83 7.19 31.72
C LEU A 2 -22.69 8.15 31.30
N TYR A 3 -22.30 9.08 32.18
CA TYR A 3 -21.24 10.05 31.91
C TYR A 3 -19.87 9.40 31.74
N ASP A 4 -19.55 8.38 32.53
CA ASP A 4 -18.26 7.67 32.47
C ASP A 4 -18.16 6.77 31.25
N ALA A 5 -19.26 6.12 30.85
CA ALA A 5 -19.33 5.37 29.60
C ALA A 5 -19.09 6.27 28.37
N VAL A 6 -19.71 7.45 28.35
CA VAL A 6 -19.50 8.45 27.29
C VAL A 6 -18.07 9.00 27.30
N ARG A 7 -17.47 9.18 28.48
CA ARG A 7 -16.05 9.59 28.61
C ARG A 7 -15.13 8.54 28.00
N HIS A 8 -15.25 7.28 28.40
CA HIS A 8 -14.45 6.18 27.87
C HIS A 8 -14.67 5.96 26.35
N ALA A 9 -15.90 6.14 25.86
CA ALA A 9 -16.19 6.09 24.42
C ALA A 9 -15.50 7.23 23.64
N ASN A 10 -15.49 8.45 24.20
CA ASN A 10 -14.76 9.57 23.62
C ASN A 10 -13.24 9.37 23.71
N GLU A 11 -12.74 8.78 24.80
CA GLU A 11 -11.32 8.41 24.93
C GLU A 11 -10.90 7.40 23.84
N LEU A 12 -11.74 6.42 23.51
CA LEU A 12 -11.47 5.50 22.40
C LEU A 12 -11.43 6.21 21.03
N ARG A 13 -12.28 7.22 20.84
CA ARG A 13 -12.42 7.95 19.57
C ARG A 13 -11.32 9.01 19.35
N THR A 14 -11.02 9.80 20.38
CA THR A 14 -10.16 11.00 20.27
C THR A 14 -9.11 11.11 21.37
N GLY A 15 -9.01 10.14 22.29
CA GLY A 15 -8.03 10.14 23.37
C GLY A 15 -6.59 9.93 22.91
N ARG A 16 -5.64 10.11 23.84
CA ARG A 16 -4.22 9.90 23.54
C ARG A 16 -3.94 8.42 23.21
N PRO A 17 -2.93 8.12 22.37
CA PRO A 17 -2.63 6.74 21.98
C PRO A 17 -2.48 5.76 23.16
N ALA A 18 -1.80 6.16 24.23
CA ALA A 18 -1.62 5.34 25.42
C ALA A 18 -2.93 5.01 26.16
N GLN A 19 -3.84 5.98 26.25
CA GLN A 19 -5.15 5.81 26.89
C GLN A 19 -6.06 4.90 26.05
N ARG A 20 -6.05 5.11 24.73
CA ARG A 20 -6.77 4.25 23.77
C ARG A 20 -6.30 2.81 23.85
N LEU A 21 -4.98 2.58 23.86
CA LEU A 21 -4.41 1.24 23.97
C LEU A 21 -4.83 0.55 25.29
N SER A 22 -4.80 1.28 26.42
CA SER A 22 -5.23 0.73 27.71
C SER A 22 -6.69 0.24 27.68
N LEU A 23 -7.60 1.01 27.06
CA LEU A 23 -8.99 0.62 26.91
C LEU A 23 -9.16 -0.54 25.91
N ILE A 24 -8.48 -0.52 24.76
CA ILE A 24 -8.54 -1.58 23.77
C ILE A 24 -8.08 -2.92 24.36
N VAL A 25 -7.00 -2.94 25.13
CA VAL A 25 -6.48 -4.16 25.77
C VAL A 25 -7.50 -4.79 26.73
N LYS A 26 -8.32 -3.98 27.41
CA LYS A 26 -9.39 -4.49 28.29
C LYS A 26 -10.57 -5.06 27.51
N LEU A 27 -10.90 -4.44 26.37
CA LEU A 27 -12.03 -4.82 25.52
C LEU A 27 -11.78 -6.10 24.73
N VAL A 28 -10.55 -6.29 24.26
CA VAL A 28 -10.21 -7.39 23.37
C VAL A 28 -10.08 -8.69 24.16
N GLU A 29 -10.89 -9.68 23.79
CA GLU A 29 -10.76 -11.04 24.29
C GLU A 29 -9.69 -11.81 23.52
N ARG A 30 -9.73 -11.70 22.18
CA ARG A 30 -8.82 -12.42 21.29
C ARG A 30 -8.64 -11.66 19.97
N ILE A 31 -7.44 -11.71 19.41
CA ILE A 31 -7.14 -11.24 18.06
C ILE A 31 -6.69 -12.42 17.23
N GLU A 32 -7.33 -12.64 16.09
CA GLU A 32 -6.96 -13.63 15.09
C GLU A 32 -6.46 -12.92 13.84
N LEU A 33 -5.25 -13.29 13.40
CA LEU A 33 -4.64 -12.78 12.18
C LEU A 33 -4.85 -13.79 11.06
N GLY A 34 -5.89 -13.59 10.24
CA GLY A 34 -6.12 -14.38 9.04
C GLY A 34 -5.17 -13.98 7.90
N ALA A 35 -5.34 -14.60 6.73
CA ALA A 35 -4.54 -14.26 5.54
C ALA A 35 -4.86 -12.84 5.04
N GLU A 36 -6.15 -12.53 4.94
CA GLU A 36 -6.70 -11.29 4.37
C GLU A 36 -7.56 -10.48 5.36
N ASP A 37 -7.71 -10.97 6.61
CA ASP A 37 -8.55 -10.34 7.62
C ASP A 37 -7.90 -10.36 9.01
N ILE A 38 -8.33 -9.44 9.86
CA ILE A 38 -8.09 -9.48 11.29
C ILE A 38 -9.46 -9.59 11.94
N ARG A 39 -9.62 -10.59 12.81
CA ARG A 39 -10.81 -10.76 13.62
C ARG A 39 -10.49 -10.42 15.06
N ILE A 40 -11.25 -9.51 15.63
CA ILE A 40 -11.16 -9.11 17.02
C ILE A 40 -12.43 -9.62 17.70
N ARG A 41 -12.27 -10.55 18.62
CA ARG A 41 -13.36 -11.03 19.46
C ARG A 41 -13.43 -10.20 20.73
N THR A 42 -14.63 -9.78 21.07
CA THR A 42 -14.99 -9.18 22.36
C THR A 42 -16.31 -9.78 22.82
N SER A 43 -16.82 -9.36 23.97
CA SER A 43 -18.07 -9.86 24.53
C SER A 43 -18.83 -8.73 25.22
N THR A 44 -20.15 -8.87 25.32
CA THR A 44 -21.01 -7.85 25.96
C THR A 44 -20.59 -7.60 27.42
N SER A 45 -20.23 -8.65 28.14
CA SER A 45 -19.70 -8.55 29.51
C SER A 45 -18.39 -7.77 29.63
N ARG A 46 -17.45 -7.93 28.68
CA ARG A 46 -16.20 -7.16 28.66
C ARG A 46 -16.41 -5.68 28.32
N LEU A 47 -17.31 -5.40 27.39
CA LEU A 47 -17.74 -4.04 27.08
C LEU A 47 -18.33 -3.38 28.33
N ALA A 48 -19.28 -4.05 28.99
CA ALA A 48 -19.91 -3.53 30.18
C ALA A 48 -18.93 -3.27 31.32
N ALA A 49 -18.03 -4.22 31.61
CA ALA A 49 -16.99 -4.05 32.62
C ALA A 49 -16.01 -2.91 32.30
N THR A 50 -15.69 -2.70 31.01
CA THR A 50 -14.76 -1.64 30.61
C THR A 50 -15.40 -0.26 30.65
N PHE A 51 -16.71 -0.17 30.40
CA PHE A 51 -17.47 1.07 30.40
C PHE A 51 -18.19 1.38 31.72
N ASP A 52 -17.98 0.55 32.75
CA ASP A 52 -18.63 0.66 34.06
C ASP A 52 -20.16 0.70 33.94
N LEU A 53 -20.68 -0.14 33.03
CA LEU A 53 -22.11 -0.35 32.84
C LEU A 53 -22.54 -1.50 33.74
N GLU A 54 -23.63 -1.32 34.48
CA GLU A 54 -24.34 -2.42 35.14
C GLU A 54 -24.93 -3.34 34.08
N ALA A 55 -24.12 -4.24 33.52
CA ALA A 55 -24.65 -5.36 32.79
C ALA A 55 -25.26 -6.31 33.80
N ALA A 56 -26.56 -6.59 33.64
CA ALA A 56 -27.18 -7.76 34.22
C ALA A 56 -26.24 -8.94 33.98
N SER A 57 -25.85 -9.60 35.07
CA SER A 57 -24.97 -10.76 35.11
C SER A 57 -25.65 -11.95 34.42
N ASP A 58 -25.87 -11.87 33.11
CA ASP A 58 -26.39 -12.97 32.35
C ASP A 58 -25.21 -13.87 31.96
N ALA A 59 -25.24 -15.08 32.50
CA ALA A 59 -24.25 -16.15 32.36
C ALA A 59 -24.06 -16.66 30.91
N LYS A 60 -24.52 -15.90 29.90
CA LYS A 60 -24.39 -16.17 28.47
C LYS A 60 -24.04 -14.86 27.73
N SER A 61 -22.83 -14.35 27.97
CA SER A 61 -22.29 -13.24 27.19
C SER A 61 -22.00 -13.75 25.77
N GLU A 62 -22.82 -13.37 24.79
CA GLU A 62 -22.59 -13.72 23.39
C GLU A 62 -21.32 -13.05 22.85
N PRO A 63 -20.48 -13.79 22.09
CA PRO A 63 -19.27 -13.24 21.49
C PRO A 63 -19.64 -12.26 20.36
N ILE A 64 -18.97 -11.11 20.36
CA ILE A 64 -19.04 -10.10 19.31
C ILE A 64 -17.75 -10.18 18.51
N ASP A 65 -17.87 -10.57 17.24
CA ASP A 65 -16.73 -10.65 16.31
C ASP A 65 -16.68 -9.40 15.41
N LEU A 66 -15.63 -8.60 15.58
CA LEU A 66 -15.32 -7.45 14.73
C LEU A 66 -14.31 -7.89 13.67
N THR A 67 -14.67 -7.77 12.39
CA THR A 67 -13.79 -8.14 11.29
C THR A 67 -13.35 -6.90 10.53
N CYS A 68 -12.04 -6.77 10.28
CA CYS A 68 -11.52 -5.78 9.35
C CYS A 68 -10.59 -6.43 8.31
N PRO A 69 -10.66 -5.99 7.04
CA PRO A 69 -9.74 -6.48 6.03
C PRO A 69 -8.31 -6.06 6.39
N SER A 70 -7.34 -6.92 6.10
CA SER A 70 -5.92 -6.62 6.29
C SER A 70 -5.10 -7.14 5.13
N THR A 71 -4.12 -6.37 4.71
CA THR A 71 -3.17 -6.82 3.68
C THR A 71 -1.81 -7.00 4.33
N LYS A 72 -1.28 -8.21 4.23
CA LYS A 72 0.09 -8.54 4.64
C LYS A 72 1.06 -8.10 3.55
N VAL A 73 1.74 -6.98 3.76
CA VAL A 73 2.70 -6.45 2.79
C VAL A 73 4.11 -6.74 3.27
N TRP A 74 4.86 -7.49 2.46
CA TRP A 74 6.28 -7.71 2.67
C TRP A 74 7.07 -6.49 2.19
N HIS A 75 7.90 -5.92 3.05
CA HIS A 75 8.86 -4.88 2.68
C HIS A 75 10.27 -5.37 3.05
N GLY A 76 10.94 -6.02 2.09
CA GLY A 76 12.20 -6.73 2.35
C GLY A 76 11.98 -7.92 3.30
N ARG A 77 12.75 -7.97 4.40
CA ARG A 77 12.62 -9.02 5.43
C ARG A 77 11.59 -8.71 6.52
N GLN A 78 10.86 -7.60 6.42
CA GLN A 78 9.86 -7.19 7.42
C GLN A 78 8.43 -7.40 6.87
N LEU A 79 7.62 -8.13 7.62
CA LEU A 79 6.18 -8.24 7.41
C LEU A 79 5.49 -7.01 8.01
N ARG A 80 4.75 -6.25 7.20
CA ARG A 80 3.88 -5.17 7.66
C ARG A 80 2.43 -5.56 7.52
N LEU A 81 1.67 -5.43 8.60
CA LEU A 81 0.22 -5.60 8.62
C LEU A 81 -0.42 -4.25 8.27
N VAL A 82 -1.04 -4.16 7.09
CA VAL A 82 -1.71 -2.93 6.64
C VAL A 82 -3.20 -3.08 6.88
N ILE A 83 -3.74 -2.25 7.79
CA ILE A 83 -5.18 -2.18 8.08
C ILE A 83 -5.74 -0.96 7.33
N PRO A 84 -6.57 -1.14 6.29
CA PRO A 84 -7.17 -0.02 5.59
C PRO A 84 -8.17 0.69 6.51
N GLY A 85 -7.87 1.92 6.92
CA GLY A 85 -8.87 2.79 7.55
C GLY A 85 -10.02 3.14 6.57
N PRO A 86 -11.17 3.63 7.07
CA PRO A 86 -12.31 4.00 6.23
C PRO A 86 -11.97 5.07 5.17
N VAL A 87 -11.00 5.95 5.44
CA VAL A 87 -10.47 6.95 4.50
C VAL A 87 -9.35 6.37 3.60
N ALA A 88 -8.75 5.24 4.00
CA ALA A 88 -7.60 4.62 3.32
C ALA A 88 -8.00 3.61 2.23
N ARG A 89 -9.28 3.22 2.10
CA ARG A 89 -9.76 2.46 0.92
C ARG A 89 -9.49 3.19 -0.39
N ALA A 90 -9.35 4.52 -0.36
CA ALA A 90 -8.98 5.34 -1.53
C ALA A 90 -7.47 5.47 -1.76
N GLN A 91 -6.61 4.98 -0.85
CA GLN A 91 -5.14 5.14 -0.90
C GLN A 91 -4.41 3.78 -1.01
N LEU A 92 -5.06 2.78 -1.61
CA LEU A 92 -4.40 1.58 -2.10
C LEU A 92 -3.42 1.97 -3.21
N GLY A 93 -2.20 2.27 -2.79
CA GLY A 93 -1.06 2.58 -3.63
C GLY A 93 -0.23 3.73 -3.08
N HIS A 94 0.70 3.44 -2.16
CA HIS A 94 1.73 4.41 -1.84
C HIS A 94 2.49 4.73 -3.13
N ARG A 95 2.27 5.93 -3.68
CA ARG A 95 2.92 6.40 -4.91
C ARG A 95 4.42 6.35 -4.71
N ASP A 96 5.08 5.39 -5.36
CA ASP A 96 6.53 5.30 -5.33
C ASP A 96 7.11 6.44 -6.17
N LEU A 97 7.51 7.51 -5.49
CA LEU A 97 8.09 8.71 -6.11
C LEU A 97 9.33 8.38 -6.94
N LYS A 98 10.09 7.34 -6.57
CA LYS A 98 11.27 6.95 -7.34
C LYS A 98 10.84 6.34 -8.67
N LEU A 99 9.81 5.49 -8.64
CA LEU A 99 9.25 4.86 -9.84
C LEU A 99 8.60 5.90 -10.77
N ILE A 100 7.87 6.87 -10.20
CA ILE A 100 7.30 8.00 -10.93
C ILE A 100 8.42 8.84 -11.58
N ASN A 101 9.49 9.14 -10.83
CA ASN A 101 10.65 9.84 -11.39
C ASN A 101 11.29 9.03 -12.52
N LEU A 102 11.41 7.71 -12.41
CA LEU A 102 11.93 6.88 -13.49
C LEU A 102 11.08 7.02 -14.77
N ILE A 103 9.75 6.96 -14.66
CA ILE A 103 8.85 7.16 -15.81
C ILE A 103 9.07 8.55 -16.42
N ARG A 104 9.14 9.60 -15.60
CA ARG A 104 9.41 10.97 -16.06
C ARG A 104 10.73 11.04 -16.86
N GLU A 105 11.80 10.47 -16.33
CA GLU A 105 13.10 10.46 -16.98
C GLU A 105 13.11 9.64 -18.28
N ALA A 106 12.38 8.53 -18.32
CA ALA A 106 12.22 7.70 -19.51
C ALA A 106 11.51 8.47 -20.64
N HIS A 107 10.40 9.15 -20.34
CA HIS A 107 9.72 10.01 -21.31
C HIS A 107 10.57 11.21 -21.75
N ALA A 108 11.39 11.78 -20.85
CA ALA A 108 12.35 12.82 -21.22
C ALA A 108 13.40 12.29 -22.22
N ALA A 109 13.94 11.09 -21.99
CA ALA A 109 14.87 10.44 -22.92
C ALA A 109 14.22 10.19 -24.29
N ARG A 110 12.95 9.74 -24.31
CA ARG A 110 12.20 9.55 -25.55
C ARG A 110 12.01 10.86 -26.33
N ARG A 111 11.62 11.94 -25.64
CA ARG A 111 11.52 13.27 -26.27
C ARG A 111 12.85 13.72 -26.85
N LEU A 112 13.94 13.53 -26.12
CA LEU A 112 15.28 13.87 -26.60
C LEU A 112 15.61 13.12 -27.91
N ALA A 113 15.28 11.83 -28.00
CA ALA A 113 15.45 11.05 -29.23
C ALA A 113 14.55 11.52 -30.37
N ILE A 114 13.28 11.86 -30.10
CA ILE A 114 12.34 12.36 -31.11
C ILE A 114 12.80 13.70 -31.71
N VAL A 115 13.32 14.60 -30.88
CA VAL A 115 13.79 15.92 -31.33
C VAL A 115 15.14 15.84 -32.08
N ASN A 116 15.86 14.73 -31.95
CA ASN A 116 17.19 14.53 -32.54
C ASN A 116 17.23 13.22 -33.35
N PRO A 117 16.47 13.11 -34.44
CA PRO A 117 16.33 11.85 -35.20
C PRO A 117 17.65 11.36 -35.82
N ASP A 118 18.54 12.28 -36.18
CA ASP A 118 19.81 11.97 -36.85
C ASP A 118 20.92 11.54 -35.88
N LYS A 119 20.65 11.52 -34.56
CA LYS A 119 21.66 11.27 -33.54
C LYS A 119 21.61 9.84 -33.02
N THR A 120 22.78 9.26 -32.84
CA THR A 120 22.91 7.91 -32.29
C THR A 120 22.58 7.90 -30.78
N ILE A 121 22.25 6.73 -30.23
CA ILE A 121 22.05 6.58 -28.78
C ILE A 121 23.30 7.03 -28.00
N SER A 122 24.50 6.84 -28.55
CA SER A 122 25.75 7.31 -27.92
C SER A 122 25.83 8.83 -27.87
N ASP A 123 25.42 9.53 -28.93
CA ASP A 123 25.37 10.99 -28.95
C ASP A 123 24.35 11.56 -27.99
N LEU A 124 23.15 10.97 -27.96
CA LEU A 124 22.09 11.35 -27.02
C LEU A 124 22.51 11.12 -25.56
N ALA A 125 23.27 10.05 -25.30
CA ALA A 125 23.80 9.76 -23.97
C ALA A 125 24.80 10.84 -23.54
N ARG A 126 25.72 11.22 -24.43
CA ARG A 126 26.67 12.33 -24.20
C ARG A 126 25.95 13.66 -23.96
N MET A 127 24.95 13.99 -24.77
CA MET A 127 24.14 15.21 -24.62
C MET A 127 23.37 15.27 -23.31
N SER A 128 22.94 14.12 -22.79
CA SER A 128 22.16 14.04 -21.54
C SER A 128 23.00 13.77 -20.29
N GLY A 129 24.34 13.73 -20.41
CA GLY A 129 25.25 13.44 -19.30
C GLY A 129 25.08 12.03 -18.72
N ARG A 130 24.66 11.04 -19.53
CA ARG A 130 24.36 9.66 -19.11
C ARG A 130 25.25 8.67 -19.85
N CYS A 131 25.44 7.50 -19.25
CA CYS A 131 26.05 6.38 -19.98
C CYS A 131 25.06 5.77 -20.98
N ARG A 132 25.59 5.26 -22.09
CA ARG A 132 24.82 4.64 -23.19
C ARG A 132 23.83 3.58 -22.70
N ASN A 133 24.29 2.65 -21.85
CA ASN A 133 23.44 1.58 -21.32
C ASN A 133 22.28 2.09 -20.47
N ARG A 134 22.47 3.18 -19.72
CA ARG A 134 21.38 3.75 -18.91
C ARG A 134 20.36 4.46 -19.79
N LEU A 135 20.81 5.20 -20.80
CA LEU A 135 19.91 5.84 -21.75
C LEU A 135 19.10 4.80 -22.53
N ALA A 136 19.73 3.74 -23.02
CA ALA A 136 19.05 2.65 -23.72
C ALA A 136 17.95 2.00 -22.87
N ARG A 137 18.20 1.77 -21.57
CA ARG A 137 17.17 1.27 -20.64
C ARG A 137 16.01 2.26 -20.48
N TYR A 138 16.30 3.55 -20.40
CA TYR A 138 15.26 4.58 -20.26
C TYR A 138 14.38 4.65 -21.50
N LEU A 139 14.97 4.52 -22.69
CA LEU A 139 14.23 4.43 -23.95
C LEU A 139 13.31 3.19 -23.97
N LYS A 140 13.76 2.03 -23.49
CA LYS A 140 12.90 0.85 -23.34
C LYS A 140 11.73 1.10 -22.38
N VAL A 141 12.00 1.67 -21.20
CA VAL A 141 10.96 2.01 -20.20
C VAL A 141 9.94 3.01 -20.75
N SER A 142 10.36 3.91 -21.65
CA SER A 142 9.47 4.90 -22.29
C SER A 142 8.44 4.31 -23.25
N SER A 143 8.55 3.02 -23.55
CA SER A 143 7.66 2.23 -24.43
C SER A 143 6.78 1.26 -23.65
N LEU A 144 6.64 1.45 -22.33
CA LEU A 144 5.71 0.71 -21.49
C LEU A 144 4.26 0.87 -21.96
N ALA A 145 3.48 -0.18 -21.71
CA ALA A 145 2.04 -0.16 -21.93
C ALA A 145 1.38 1.00 -21.14
N PRO A 146 0.46 1.78 -21.75
CA PRO A 146 -0.11 2.97 -21.12
C PRO A 146 -0.83 2.69 -19.79
N ASP A 147 -1.46 1.54 -19.66
CA ASP A 147 -2.14 1.08 -18.45
C ASP A 147 -1.16 0.78 -17.31
N ILE A 148 0.03 0.27 -17.61
CA ILE A 148 1.12 0.06 -16.62
C ILE A 148 1.63 1.42 -16.12
N VAL A 149 1.87 2.37 -17.03
CA VAL A 149 2.25 3.75 -16.65
C VAL A 149 1.18 4.36 -15.76
N THR A 150 -0.10 4.23 -16.13
CA THR A 150 -1.23 4.73 -15.35
C THR A 150 -1.28 4.10 -13.97
N ALA A 151 -1.09 2.78 -13.88
CA ALA A 151 -1.07 2.07 -12.61
C ALA A 151 0.08 2.54 -11.71
N ILE A 152 1.29 2.75 -12.26
CA ILE A 152 2.43 3.30 -11.52
C ILE A 152 2.13 4.70 -10.96
N LEU A 153 1.58 5.59 -11.78
CA LEU A 153 1.23 6.96 -11.36
C LEU A 153 0.13 6.97 -10.29
N GLN A 154 -0.77 5.99 -10.34
CA GLN A 154 -1.88 5.85 -9.39
C GLN A 154 -1.53 4.97 -8.19
N GLY A 155 -0.29 4.47 -8.09
CA GLY A 155 0.17 3.61 -7.01
C GLY A 155 -0.36 2.18 -7.05
N ARG A 156 -1.05 1.79 -8.13
CA ARG A 156 -1.62 0.45 -8.33
C ARG A 156 -0.65 -0.55 -8.95
N GLN A 157 0.66 -0.31 -8.84
CA GLN A 157 1.63 -1.33 -9.26
C GLN A 157 1.57 -2.58 -8.36
N PRO A 158 1.90 -3.77 -8.88
CA PRO A 158 1.97 -4.99 -8.09
C PRO A 158 2.89 -4.88 -6.87
N ILE A 159 2.60 -5.66 -5.83
CA ILE A 159 3.43 -5.72 -4.63
C ILE A 159 4.82 -6.24 -5.00
N GLY A 160 5.87 -5.55 -4.56
CA GLY A 160 7.26 -5.89 -4.89
C GLY A 160 7.76 -5.31 -6.22
N PHE A 161 6.91 -4.61 -6.99
CA PHE A 161 7.31 -3.93 -8.20
C PHE A 161 8.31 -2.81 -7.89
N SER A 162 9.52 -2.89 -8.44
CA SER A 162 10.62 -1.97 -8.13
C SER A 162 11.33 -1.43 -9.37
N ILE A 163 12.05 -0.32 -9.21
CA ILE A 163 12.91 0.25 -10.25
C ILE A 163 13.92 -0.76 -10.77
N THR A 164 14.53 -1.54 -9.87
CA THR A 164 15.57 -2.52 -10.24
C THR A 164 14.99 -3.60 -11.13
N GLN A 165 13.78 -4.08 -10.82
CA GLN A 165 13.06 -5.03 -11.66
C GLN A 165 12.76 -4.43 -13.04
N LEU A 166 12.22 -3.20 -13.08
CA LEU A 166 11.84 -2.56 -14.34
C LEU A 166 13.05 -2.23 -15.23
N LEU A 167 14.17 -1.78 -14.66
CA LEU A 167 15.40 -1.49 -15.40
C LEU A 167 16.21 -2.74 -15.75
N GLY A 168 16.04 -3.84 -15.01
CA GLY A 168 16.70 -5.12 -15.27
C GLY A 168 15.94 -6.00 -16.25
N ALA A 169 14.62 -5.80 -16.40
CA ALA A 169 13.79 -6.57 -17.29
C ALA A 169 14.18 -6.36 -18.77
N ASN A 170 14.26 -7.45 -19.52
CA ASN A 170 14.31 -7.37 -20.97
C ASN A 170 12.90 -7.11 -21.51
N LEU A 171 12.48 -5.84 -21.46
CA LEU A 171 11.13 -5.41 -21.84
C LEU A 171 10.82 -5.76 -23.31
N PRO A 172 9.81 -6.61 -23.58
CA PRO A 172 9.37 -6.91 -24.92
C PRO A 172 8.66 -5.69 -25.54
N LEU A 173 8.61 -5.62 -26.87
CA LEU A 173 7.86 -4.58 -27.58
C LEU A 173 6.34 -4.82 -27.51
N CYS A 174 5.91 -6.09 -27.44
CA CYS A 174 4.50 -6.44 -27.30
C CYS A 174 3.98 -6.08 -25.90
N TRP A 175 2.97 -5.21 -25.84
CA TRP A 175 2.37 -4.79 -24.56
C TRP A 175 1.70 -5.94 -23.80
N GLN A 176 1.15 -6.94 -24.48
CA GLN A 176 0.57 -8.10 -23.81
C GLN A 176 1.64 -8.93 -23.08
N GLU A 177 2.81 -9.07 -23.69
CA GLU A 177 3.97 -9.72 -23.05
C GLU A 177 4.54 -8.85 -21.92
N GLN A 178 4.55 -7.52 -22.06
CA GLN A 178 4.94 -6.62 -20.97
C GLN A 178 4.05 -6.81 -19.75
N ARG A 179 2.72 -6.88 -19.93
CA ARG A 179 1.78 -7.10 -18.83
C ARG A 179 2.04 -8.42 -18.12
N ARG A 180 2.21 -9.51 -18.88
CA ARG A 180 2.53 -10.83 -18.32
C ARG A 180 3.85 -10.82 -17.56
N LEU A 181 4.90 -10.24 -18.14
CA LEU A 181 6.24 -10.18 -17.54
C LEU A 181 6.26 -9.37 -16.24
N LEU A 182 5.47 -8.29 -16.18
CA LEU A 182 5.48 -7.33 -15.08
C LEU A 182 4.37 -7.58 -14.05
N GLY A 183 3.54 -8.62 -14.22
CA GLY A 183 2.48 -8.99 -13.28
C GLY A 183 1.23 -8.11 -13.34
N PHE A 184 0.92 -7.57 -14.53
CA PHE A 184 -0.28 -6.75 -14.80
C PHE A 184 -1.34 -7.51 -15.64
N ALA A 185 -1.17 -8.82 -15.84
CA ALA A 185 -2.08 -9.71 -16.57
C ALA A 185 -2.81 -10.66 -15.62
#